data_AF-A0A564WFL6-F1
#
_entry.id   AF-A0A564WFL6-F1
#
_cell.length_a   1.000
_cell.length_b   1.000
_cell.length_c   1.000
_cell.angle_alpha   90.00
_cell.angle_beta   90.00
_cell.angle_gamma   90.00
#
_symmetry.space_group_name_H-M   'P 1'
#
loop_
_entity.id
_entity.type
_entity.pdbx_description
1 polymer ?
#
loop_
_entity_poly.entity_id
_entity_poly.type
_entity_poly.pdbx_seq_one_letter_code
_entity_poly.pdbx_strand_id
1 'polypeptide(L)'
;MSATVQIVLKPSVFAGSGKEGDFAWMIEQPQYAQALFVFNDNESQFLAYMDGISVGGGNAVIRPYQGAGARAAGVPTGPGYDALTTGNKAIIDRALARVSSLIKSGRYTMLVYSADETDPSLLGHGIFDVGEDVRRYIVAELKTIASSAA
;
A
#
# COMPACT_ATOMS: atom_id res chain seq x y z
N MET A 1 -21.27 8.24 -20.82
CA MET A 1 -20.96 6.90 -20.31
C MET A 1 -19.50 6.93 -19.90
N SER A 2 -19.20 6.98 -18.59
CA SER A 2 -17.80 6.84 -18.15
C SER A 2 -17.38 5.40 -18.36
N ALA A 3 -16.29 5.19 -19.09
CA ALA A 3 -15.67 3.88 -19.18
C ALA A 3 -15.20 3.46 -17.78
N THR A 4 -15.60 2.27 -17.35
CA THR A 4 -15.12 1.65 -16.12
C THR A 4 -13.61 1.42 -16.24
N VAL A 5 -12.82 2.03 -15.37
CA VAL A 5 -11.37 1.85 -15.35
C VAL A 5 -11.07 0.62 -14.50
N GLN A 6 -10.75 -0.49 -15.16
CA GLN A 6 -10.27 -1.69 -14.47
C GLN A 6 -8.92 -1.39 -13.81
N ILE A 7 -8.82 -1.59 -12.50
CA ILE A 7 -7.57 -1.42 -11.76
C ILE A 7 -6.73 -2.68 -11.86
N VAL A 8 -5.50 -2.54 -12.37
CA VAL A 8 -4.51 -3.62 -12.36
C VAL A 8 -3.89 -3.70 -10.97
N LEU A 9 -4.16 -4.79 -10.23
CA LEU A 9 -3.44 -5.09 -8.99
C LEU A 9 -2.07 -5.68 -9.33
N LYS A 10 -0.99 -5.01 -8.95
CA LYS A 10 0.38 -5.41 -9.26
C LYS A 10 1.18 -5.75 -7.99
N PRO A 11 1.58 -7.01 -7.78
CA PRO A 11 2.58 -7.34 -6.75
C PRO A 11 3.93 -6.72 -7.13
N SER A 12 4.63 -6.18 -6.13
CA SER A 12 5.99 -5.66 -6.30
C SER A 12 6.88 -6.15 -5.17
N VAL A 13 7.90 -6.92 -5.53
CA VAL A 13 8.86 -7.52 -4.60
C VAL A 13 10.11 -6.65 -4.57
N PHE A 14 10.54 -6.23 -3.39
CA PHE A 14 11.74 -5.39 -3.25
C PHE A 14 13.00 -6.19 -3.62
N ALA A 15 13.74 -5.74 -4.64
CA ALA A 15 14.95 -6.40 -5.15
C ALA A 15 16.23 -5.52 -5.03
N GLY A 16 16.20 -4.53 -4.13
CA GLY A 16 17.25 -3.54 -3.92
C GLY A 16 16.95 -2.19 -4.59
N SER A 17 17.76 -1.18 -4.27
CA SER A 17 17.54 0.21 -4.69
C SER A 17 17.72 0.43 -6.20
N GLY A 18 17.02 1.43 -6.74
CA GLY A 18 17.21 1.94 -8.11
C GLY A 18 16.69 1.02 -9.22
N LYS A 19 15.75 0.13 -8.91
CA LYS A 19 15.16 -0.82 -9.85
C LYS A 19 13.73 -1.19 -9.47
N GLU A 20 13.07 -2.00 -10.31
CA GLU A 20 11.74 -2.55 -10.03
C GLU A 20 11.71 -3.23 -8.66
N GLY A 21 10.69 -2.91 -7.84
CA GLY A 21 10.59 -3.34 -6.44
C GLY A 21 10.91 -2.24 -5.43
N ASP A 22 11.76 -1.29 -5.79
CA ASP A 22 12.05 -0.09 -5.00
C ASP A 22 11.04 1.01 -5.33
N PHE A 23 10.16 1.32 -4.39
CA PHE A 23 9.11 2.31 -4.60
C PHE A 23 9.65 3.74 -4.81
N ALA A 24 10.80 4.09 -4.25
CA ALA A 24 11.42 5.39 -4.54
C ALA A 24 11.77 5.51 -6.03
N TRP A 25 12.31 4.45 -6.61
CA TRP A 25 12.63 4.42 -8.03
C TRP A 25 11.38 4.30 -8.89
N MET A 26 10.46 3.38 -8.55
CA MET A 26 9.26 3.11 -9.35
C MET A 26 8.35 4.33 -9.44
N ILE A 27 8.14 5.08 -8.37
CA ILE A 27 7.24 6.24 -8.38
C ILE A 27 7.70 7.32 -9.37
N GLU A 28 8.98 7.39 -9.71
CA GLU A 28 9.53 8.35 -10.66
C GLU A 28 9.37 7.91 -12.13
N GLN A 29 9.05 6.64 -12.39
CA GLN A 29 9.02 6.14 -13.76
C GLN A 29 7.71 6.47 -14.48
N PRO A 30 7.75 6.83 -15.79
CA PRO A 30 6.56 7.20 -16.55
C PRO A 30 5.47 6.12 -16.59
N GLN A 31 5.84 4.84 -16.63
CA GLN A 31 4.89 3.73 -16.64
C GLN A 31 4.06 3.60 -15.35
N TYR A 32 4.47 4.26 -14.26
CA TYR A 32 3.77 4.30 -12.97
C TYR A 32 3.10 5.65 -12.70
N ALA A 33 2.96 6.52 -13.71
CA ALA A 33 2.35 7.84 -13.55
C ALA A 33 0.90 7.78 -12.99
N GLN A 34 0.16 6.71 -13.28
CA GLN A 34 -1.21 6.47 -12.79
C GLN A 34 -1.28 5.30 -11.78
N ALA A 35 -0.17 4.95 -11.15
CA ALA A 35 -0.15 3.97 -10.08
C ALA A 35 -0.43 4.61 -8.72
N LEU A 36 -1.21 3.92 -7.89
CA LEU A 36 -1.24 4.12 -6.44
C LEU A 36 -0.38 3.03 -5.79
N PHE A 37 0.62 3.44 -5.01
CA PHE A 37 1.51 2.53 -4.30
C PHE A 37 1.04 2.31 -2.85
N VAL A 38 0.96 1.05 -2.42
CA VAL A 38 0.60 0.65 -1.06
C VAL A 38 1.81 0.04 -0.37
N PHE A 39 2.24 0.66 0.73
CA PHE A 39 3.40 0.24 1.50
C PHE A 39 3.04 -0.03 2.97
N ASN A 40 3.89 -0.81 3.63
CA ASN A 40 3.78 -1.14 5.05
C ASN A 40 4.16 0.10 5.88
N ASP A 41 3.24 0.60 6.69
CA ASP A 41 3.48 1.75 7.55
C ASP A 41 3.48 1.37 9.04
N ASN A 42 4.03 2.27 9.85
CA ASN A 42 3.87 2.21 11.29
C ASN A 42 2.53 2.83 11.66
N GLU A 43 1.79 2.22 12.58
CA GLU A 43 0.48 2.70 13.05
C GLU A 43 0.55 4.17 13.49
N SER A 44 1.53 4.53 14.32
CA SER A 44 1.69 5.90 14.81
C SER A 44 1.95 6.90 13.68
N GLN A 45 2.70 6.52 12.64
CA GLN A 45 2.98 7.37 11.49
C GLN A 45 1.77 7.48 10.55
N PHE A 46 1.03 6.39 10.37
CA PHE A 46 -0.25 6.43 9.65
C PHE A 46 -1.27 7.31 10.35
N LEU A 47 -1.36 7.26 11.69
CA LEU A 47 -2.29 8.11 12.43
C LEU A 47 -1.85 9.58 12.43
N ALA A 48 -0.54 9.84 12.52
CA ALA A 48 0.03 11.18 12.53
C ALA A 48 0.25 11.77 11.13
N TYR A 49 -0.11 11.08 10.04
CA TYR A 49 0.21 11.54 8.67
C TYR A 49 -0.41 12.90 8.31
N MET A 50 -1.43 13.34 9.04
CA MET A 50 -2.05 14.67 8.92
C MET A 50 -1.24 15.77 9.64
N ASP A 51 -0.36 15.40 10.56
CA ASP A 51 0.38 16.31 11.45
C ASP A 51 1.86 16.48 11.05
N GLY A 52 2.37 15.65 10.13
CA GLY A 52 3.71 15.78 9.57
C GLY A 52 4.20 14.49 8.93
N ILE A 53 4.70 14.56 7.69
CA ILE A 53 5.15 13.37 6.97
C ILE A 53 6.65 13.12 7.23
N SER A 54 6.96 12.05 7.95
CA SER A 54 8.33 11.55 8.07
C SER A 54 8.65 10.58 6.92
N VAL A 55 9.90 10.54 6.47
CA VAL A 55 10.36 9.52 5.51
C VAL A 55 10.53 8.19 6.23
N GLY A 56 10.01 7.10 5.67
CA GLY A 56 10.19 5.73 6.19
C GLY A 56 11.38 5.00 5.57
N GLY A 57 11.69 3.82 6.09
CA GLY A 57 12.68 2.91 5.50
C GLY A 57 12.08 2.00 4.42
N GLY A 58 12.91 1.45 3.53
CA GLY A 58 12.46 0.59 2.44
C GLY A 58 11.38 1.25 1.59
N ASN A 59 10.31 0.53 1.27
CA ASN A 59 9.19 1.08 0.51
C ASN A 59 8.38 2.15 1.25
N ALA A 60 8.55 2.34 2.57
CA ALA A 60 7.94 3.46 3.28
C ALA A 60 8.64 4.81 3.02
N VAL A 61 9.73 4.83 2.25
CA VAL A 61 10.39 6.06 1.78
C VAL A 61 9.44 6.97 0.99
N ILE A 62 8.42 6.40 0.33
CA ILE A 62 7.40 7.16 -0.41
C ILE A 62 6.27 7.69 0.47
N ARG A 63 6.35 7.61 1.81
CA ARG A 63 5.36 8.19 2.74
C ARG A 63 5.01 9.67 2.41
N PRO A 64 5.94 10.55 1.99
CA PRO A 64 5.65 11.92 1.54
C PRO A 64 4.62 12.03 0.41
N TYR A 65 4.46 10.99 -0.40
CA TYR A 65 3.55 10.97 -1.55
C TYR A 65 2.10 10.63 -1.18
N GLN A 66 1.73 10.62 0.11
CA GLN A 66 0.35 10.35 0.57
C GLN A 66 -0.57 11.60 0.62
N GLY A 67 0.00 12.80 0.45
CA GLY A 67 -0.69 14.09 0.59
C GLY A 67 -1.59 14.49 -0.58
N ALA A 68 -1.64 15.78 -0.88
CA ALA A 68 -2.39 16.31 -2.02
C ALA A 68 -1.87 15.71 -3.33
N GLY A 69 -2.78 15.22 -4.18
CA GLY A 69 -2.38 14.51 -5.40
C GLY A 69 -1.74 13.14 -5.13
N ALA A 70 -2.08 12.49 -4.00
CA ALA A 70 -1.49 11.25 -3.52
C ALA A 70 -1.07 10.27 -4.62
N ARG A 71 0.10 9.69 -4.50
CA ARG A 71 0.59 8.56 -5.30
C ARG A 71 0.97 7.37 -4.44
N ALA A 72 0.91 7.53 -3.12
CA ALA A 72 1.14 6.48 -2.13
C ALA A 72 -0.01 6.42 -1.11
N ALA A 73 -0.14 5.27 -0.45
CA ALA A 73 -0.98 5.08 0.73
C ALA A 73 -0.33 4.03 1.65
N GLY A 74 -0.10 4.40 2.90
CA GLY A 74 0.45 3.53 3.93
C GLY A 74 -0.65 2.71 4.59
N VAL A 75 -0.41 1.41 4.76
CA VAL A 75 -1.28 0.52 5.53
C VAL A 75 -0.50 0.08 6.77
N PRO A 76 -1.02 0.32 7.99
CA PRO A 76 -0.36 -0.08 9.22
C PRO A 76 -0.12 -1.59 9.31
N THR A 77 1.12 -1.97 9.58
CA THR A 77 1.52 -3.36 9.81
C THR A 77 2.37 -3.51 11.07
N GLY A 78 2.40 -2.51 11.94
CA GLY A 78 3.17 -2.58 13.17
C GLY A 78 3.50 -1.21 13.79
N PRO A 79 4.34 -1.21 14.83
CA PRO A 79 4.87 -2.39 15.52
C PRO A 79 3.78 -3.18 16.28
N GLY A 80 4.02 -4.46 16.58
CA GLY A 80 3.13 -5.31 17.40
C GLY A 80 1.94 -5.93 16.67
N TYR A 81 2.02 -6.07 15.35
CA TYR A 81 0.98 -6.71 14.54
C TYR A 81 1.32 -8.18 14.28
N ASP A 82 1.66 -8.91 15.35
CA ASP A 82 2.06 -10.33 15.29
C ASP A 82 0.89 -11.26 14.91
N ALA A 83 -0.34 -10.78 15.10
CA ALA A 83 -1.58 -11.43 14.68
C ALA A 83 -2.66 -10.39 14.37
N LEU A 84 -3.68 -10.76 13.59
CA LEU A 84 -4.84 -9.93 13.28
C LEU A 84 -5.79 -9.94 14.48
N THR A 85 -5.90 -8.79 15.13
CA THR A 85 -6.80 -8.56 16.26
C THR A 85 -7.92 -7.61 15.85
N THR A 86 -9.01 -7.55 16.62
CA THR A 86 -10.07 -6.56 16.36
C THR A 86 -9.53 -5.12 16.37
N GLY A 87 -8.56 -4.83 17.25
CA GLY A 87 -7.97 -3.50 17.38
C GLY A 87 -7.17 -3.09 16.15
N ASN A 88 -6.15 -3.87 15.78
CA ASN A 88 -5.31 -3.53 14.63
C ASN A 88 -6.08 -3.64 13.30
N LYS A 89 -7.03 -4.58 13.19
CA LYS A 89 -7.91 -4.70 12.02
C LYS A 89 -8.70 -3.42 11.78
N ALA A 90 -9.28 -2.80 12.82
CA ALA A 90 -10.04 -1.56 12.65
C ALA A 90 -9.18 -0.41 12.09
N ILE A 91 -7.89 -0.39 12.42
CA ILE A 91 -6.93 0.59 11.93
C ILE A 91 -6.54 0.28 10.48
N ILE A 92 -6.28 -0.98 10.16
CA ILE A 92 -6.03 -1.45 8.79
C ILE A 92 -7.23 -1.12 7.89
N ASP A 93 -8.45 -1.38 8.35
CA ASP A 93 -9.69 -1.08 7.63
C ASP A 93 -9.82 0.41 7.31
N ARG A 94 -9.41 1.28 8.24
CA ARG A 94 -9.37 2.73 7.99
C ARG A 94 -8.38 3.10 6.88
N ALA A 95 -7.20 2.48 6.88
CA ALA A 95 -6.21 2.68 5.82
C ALA A 95 -6.71 2.16 4.46
N LEU A 96 -7.34 0.99 4.44
CA LEU A 96 -7.90 0.40 3.23
C LEU A 96 -9.11 1.19 2.69
N ALA A 97 -9.92 1.77 3.57
CA ALA A 97 -10.99 2.69 3.16
C ALA A 97 -10.42 3.94 2.46
N ARG A 98 -9.27 4.45 2.92
CA ARG A 98 -8.54 5.53 2.24
C ARG A 98 -8.03 5.10 0.86
N VAL A 99 -7.45 3.90 0.74
CA VAL A 99 -7.04 3.32 -0.57
C VAL A 99 -8.24 3.22 -1.51
N SER A 100 -9.36 2.67 -1.03
CA SER A 100 -10.61 2.56 -1.82
C SER A 100 -11.11 3.92 -2.30
N SER A 101 -11.11 4.94 -1.42
CA SER A 101 -11.49 6.31 -1.78
C SER A 101 -10.57 6.91 -2.86
N LEU A 102 -9.26 6.67 -2.78
CA LEU A 102 -8.31 7.11 -3.80
C LEU A 102 -8.59 6.46 -5.14
N ILE A 103 -8.75 5.13 -5.17
CA ILE A 103 -9.06 4.38 -6.39
C ILE A 103 -10.38 4.89 -7.03
N LYS A 104 -11.42 5.09 -6.22
CA LYS A 104 -12.72 5.60 -6.68
C LYS A 104 -12.68 7.04 -7.20
N SER A 105 -11.59 7.78 -6.98
CA SER A 105 -11.43 9.09 -7.62
C SER A 105 -11.16 9.01 -9.13
N GLY A 106 -10.96 7.81 -9.70
CA GLY A 106 -10.75 7.59 -11.13
C GLY A 106 -9.38 8.04 -11.66
N ARG A 107 -8.44 8.39 -10.77
CA ARG A 107 -7.11 8.91 -11.15
C ARG A 107 -6.08 7.81 -11.45
N TYR A 108 -6.37 6.58 -11.03
CA TYR A 108 -5.43 5.48 -11.05
C TYR A 108 -5.91 4.38 -11.98
N THR A 109 -4.97 3.69 -12.62
CA THR A 109 -5.20 2.48 -13.42
C THR A 109 -4.50 1.27 -12.83
N MET A 110 -3.63 1.48 -11.83
CA MET A 110 -2.83 0.44 -11.19
C MET A 110 -2.77 0.64 -9.69
N LEU A 111 -2.87 -0.45 -8.94
CA LEU A 111 -2.64 -0.54 -7.51
C LEU A 111 -1.42 -1.43 -7.29
N VAL A 112 -0.29 -0.83 -6.94
CA VAL A 112 0.97 -1.54 -6.68
C VAL A 112 1.10 -1.75 -5.18
N TYR A 113 1.45 -2.95 -4.72
CA TYR A 113 1.69 -3.20 -3.29
C TYR A 113 3.01 -3.93 -3.07
N SER A 114 3.60 -3.70 -1.90
CA SER A 114 4.84 -4.35 -1.47
C SER A 114 4.55 -5.82 -1.15
N ALA A 115 4.74 -6.72 -2.12
CA ALA A 115 4.40 -8.13 -2.03
C ALA A 115 5.52 -8.96 -1.39
N ASP A 116 5.15 -10.11 -0.85
CA ASP A 116 6.11 -11.14 -0.46
C ASP A 116 6.81 -11.73 -1.70
N GLU A 117 8.06 -12.14 -1.53
CA GLU A 117 8.87 -12.68 -2.62
C GLU A 117 8.43 -14.06 -3.10
N THR A 118 7.83 -14.86 -2.22
CA THR A 118 7.43 -16.25 -2.50
C THR A 118 5.92 -16.39 -2.70
N ASP A 119 5.10 -15.55 -2.05
CA ASP A 119 3.65 -15.64 -2.10
C ASP A 119 3.00 -14.26 -2.35
N PRO A 120 2.59 -13.93 -3.58
CA PRO A 120 1.93 -12.65 -3.86
C PRO A 120 0.56 -12.53 -3.16
N SER A 121 0.02 -13.56 -2.52
CA SER A 121 -1.15 -13.42 -1.65
C SER A 121 -0.82 -12.83 -0.27
N LEU A 122 0.46 -12.56 0.00
CA LEU A 122 0.97 -11.95 1.22
C LEU A 122 1.68 -10.62 0.93
N LEU A 123 1.51 -9.68 1.85
CA LEU A 123 2.30 -8.45 1.89
C LEU A 123 3.73 -8.80 2.29
N GLY A 124 4.75 -8.24 1.64
CA GLY A 124 6.15 -8.44 2.04
C GLY A 124 6.45 -7.69 3.34
N HIS A 125 7.33 -8.20 4.18
CA HIS A 125 7.63 -7.63 5.50
C HIS A 125 9.11 -7.27 5.73
N GLY A 126 9.99 -7.68 4.80
CA GLY A 126 11.41 -7.35 4.85
C GLY A 126 12.07 -7.88 6.13
N ILE A 127 12.53 -6.97 6.99
CA ILE A 127 13.31 -7.27 8.22
C ILE A 127 12.49 -7.19 9.52
N PHE A 128 11.17 -6.98 9.42
CA PHE A 128 10.29 -6.85 10.60
C PHE A 128 9.25 -7.96 10.59
N ASP A 129 8.84 -8.44 11.77
CA ASP A 129 7.84 -9.49 11.88
C ASP A 129 6.42 -8.90 11.83
N VAL A 130 5.60 -9.50 10.97
CA VAL A 130 4.17 -9.18 10.83
C VAL A 130 3.43 -10.50 10.69
N GLY A 131 2.35 -10.68 11.45
CA GLY A 131 1.52 -11.87 11.41
C GLY A 131 1.05 -12.20 10.00
N GLU A 132 1.10 -13.48 9.62
CA GLU A 132 0.67 -13.92 8.29
C GLU A 132 -0.80 -13.55 8.02
N ASP A 133 -1.66 -13.67 9.03
CA ASP A 133 -3.07 -13.32 8.96
C ASP A 133 -3.29 -11.82 8.67
N VAL A 134 -2.49 -10.93 9.26
CA VAL A 134 -2.46 -9.49 8.94
C VAL A 134 -2.07 -9.27 7.48
N ARG A 135 -0.96 -9.87 7.05
CA ARG A 135 -0.41 -9.72 5.70
C ARG A 135 -1.39 -10.21 4.64
N ARG A 136 -2.00 -11.38 4.89
CA ARG A 136 -2.99 -12.01 4.02
C ARG A 136 -4.28 -11.19 3.95
N TYR A 137 -4.73 -10.68 5.09
CA TYR A 137 -5.92 -9.83 5.17
C TYR A 137 -5.77 -8.57 4.30
N ILE A 138 -4.64 -7.87 4.42
CA ILE A 138 -4.37 -6.65 3.64
C ILE A 138 -4.42 -6.94 2.13
N VAL A 139 -3.73 -7.96 1.65
CA VAL A 139 -3.71 -8.28 0.21
C VAL A 139 -5.08 -8.73 -0.30
N ALA A 140 -5.82 -9.50 0.48
CA ALA A 140 -7.19 -9.89 0.14
C ALA A 140 -8.10 -8.67 -0.05
N GLU A 141 -8.02 -7.69 0.84
CA GLU A 141 -8.80 -6.45 0.73
C GLU A 141 -8.34 -5.57 -0.44
N LEU A 142 -7.04 -5.46 -0.72
CA LEU A 142 -6.55 -4.76 -1.91
C LEU A 142 -7.08 -5.38 -3.21
N LYS A 143 -7.18 -6.72 -3.26
CA LYS A 143 -7.80 -7.44 -4.38
C LYS A 143 -9.29 -7.12 -4.52
N THR A 144 -10.03 -7.05 -3.40
CA THR A 144 -11.44 -6.63 -3.39
C THR A 144 -11.58 -5.19 -3.89
N ILE A 145 -10.73 -4.27 -3.42
CA ILE A 145 -10.74 -2.85 -3.84
C ILE A 145 -10.47 -2.72 -5.34
N ALA A 146 -9.43 -3.39 -5.86
CA ALA A 146 -9.08 -3.33 -7.27
C ALA A 146 -10.21 -3.90 -8.18
N SER A 147 -10.92 -4.92 -7.71
CA SER A 147 -12.04 -5.53 -8.44
C SER A 147 -13.33 -4.73 -8.37
N SER A 148 -13.48 -3.89 -7.34
CA SER A 148 -14.70 -3.11 -7.06
C SER A 148 -14.63 -1.66 -7.56
N ALA A 149 -13.58 -1.31 -8.32
CA ALA A 149 -13.49 -0.04 -9.04
C ALA A 149 -14.43 -0.07 -10.26
N ALA A 150 -15.74 -0.06 -9.98
CA ALA A 150 -16.81 0.00 -10.95
C ALA A 150 -17.51 1.36 -10.89
#